data_AF-A0A815TAF8-F1
#
_entry.id   AF-A0A815TAF8-F1
#
_cell.length_a   1.000
_cell.length_b   1.000
_cell.length_c   1.000
_cell.angle_alpha   90.00
_cell.angle_beta   90.00
_cell.angle_gamma   90.00
#
_symmetry.space_group_name_H-M   'P 1'
#
loop_
_entity.id
_entity.type
_entity.pdbx_description
1 polymer ?
#
loop_
_entity_poly.entity_id
_entity_poly.type
_entity_poly.pdbx_seq_one_letter_code
_entity_poly.pdbx_strand_id
1 'polypeptide(L)'
;VIMINGFNVDWSQSPLFYCKFRYYSYQVCALTSMTCICLATIDQYFATCSRQRWQQWCNIKLARRLVLIFIFIWLIHNIPYFIYFDYVVSITTGKTTCVVTSKIFQQYVTYGIILILGKLLPICITLFFGFLTYRNVQEISYRTLPLVRRELDKQLTVMVLVVVVFAFFTVMPYAFVYMLLQIPSFTTDPFTVAQLQFASTLTLTILYMYFAVSIT
;
A
#
# COMPACT_ATOMS: atom_id res chain seq x y z
N VAL A 1 -21.72 5.51 6.88
CA VAL A 1 -23.17 5.23 7.01
C VAL A 1 -23.51 4.75 8.42
N ILE A 2 -22.84 3.72 8.97
CA ILE A 2 -23.03 3.27 10.37
C ILE A 2 -22.73 4.40 11.39
N MET A 3 -21.67 5.18 11.20
CA MET A 3 -21.31 6.28 12.11
C MET A 3 -22.28 7.48 12.09
N ILE A 4 -22.94 7.74 10.96
CA ILE A 4 -23.83 8.90 10.80
C ILE A 4 -25.21 8.57 11.38
N ASN A 5 -25.76 7.41 11.03
CA ASN A 5 -27.10 7.02 11.48
C ASN A 5 -27.10 6.36 12.87
N GLY A 6 -25.96 5.79 13.32
CA GLY A 6 -25.86 5.10 14.61
C GLY A 6 -25.30 5.94 15.76
N PHE A 7 -24.46 6.94 15.48
CA PHE A 7 -23.80 7.75 16.51
C PHE A 7 -24.10 9.25 16.42
N ASN A 8 -24.94 9.67 15.47
CA ASN A 8 -25.29 11.08 15.26
C ASN A 8 -24.05 12.00 15.10
N VAL A 9 -22.94 11.44 14.59
CA VAL A 9 -21.72 12.19 14.30
C VAL A 9 -21.80 12.69 12.87
N ASP A 10 -22.17 13.96 12.74
CA ASP A 10 -22.19 14.67 11.47
C ASP A 10 -20.76 15.07 11.07
N TRP A 11 -20.13 14.25 10.24
CA TRP A 11 -18.78 14.50 9.69
C TRP A 11 -18.72 15.78 8.85
N SER A 12 -19.87 16.35 8.48
CA SER A 12 -20.01 17.68 7.88
C SER A 12 -19.50 18.80 8.78
N GLN A 13 -19.42 18.57 10.09
CA GLN A 13 -18.83 19.50 11.08
C GLN A 13 -17.40 19.16 11.49
N SER A 14 -16.75 18.19 10.82
CA SER A 14 -15.33 17.93 11.10
C SER A 14 -14.52 19.21 10.85
N PRO A 15 -13.60 19.61 11.74
CA PRO A 15 -12.76 20.77 11.49
C PRO A 15 -11.92 20.53 10.23
N LEU A 16 -11.66 21.57 9.43
CA LEU A 16 -10.87 21.48 8.18
C LEU A 16 -9.54 20.75 8.40
N PHE A 17 -8.93 20.98 9.57
CA PHE A 17 -7.75 20.27 10.02
C PHE A 17 -7.93 18.75 10.03
N TYR A 18 -9.04 18.24 10.56
CA TYR A 18 -9.31 16.80 10.62
C TYR A 18 -9.43 16.19 9.22
N CYS A 19 -10.07 16.87 8.27
CA CYS A 19 -10.08 16.37 6.90
C CYS A 19 -8.65 16.21 6.36
N LYS A 20 -7.87 17.28 6.39
CA LYS A 20 -6.50 17.30 5.85
C LYS A 20 -5.63 16.24 6.51
N PHE A 21 -5.71 16.17 7.84
CA PHE A 21 -4.97 15.21 8.64
C PHE A 21 -5.36 13.76 8.33
N ARG A 22 -6.65 13.47 8.11
CA ARG A 22 -7.12 12.13 7.75
C ARG A 22 -6.50 11.63 6.46
N TYR A 23 -6.51 12.44 5.39
CA TYR A 23 -5.89 12.03 4.12
C TYR A 23 -4.38 11.95 4.22
N TYR A 24 -3.75 12.90 4.90
CA TYR A 24 -2.31 12.90 5.17
C TYR A 24 -1.87 11.61 5.90
N SER A 25 -2.50 11.32 7.04
CA SER A 25 -2.17 10.15 7.87
C SER A 25 -2.42 8.84 7.14
N TYR A 26 -3.56 8.71 6.44
CA TYR A 26 -3.84 7.55 5.61
C TYR A 26 -2.73 7.32 4.57
N GLN A 27 -2.33 8.37 3.86
CA GLN A 27 -1.34 8.26 2.80
C GLN A 27 0.06 7.91 3.33
N VAL A 28 0.48 8.54 4.45
CA VAL A 28 1.77 8.24 5.10
C VAL A 28 1.80 6.78 5.57
N CYS A 29 0.75 6.31 6.24
CA CYS A 29 0.66 4.93 6.72
C CYS A 29 0.69 3.93 5.56
N ALA A 30 -0.07 4.18 4.49
CA ALA A 30 -0.12 3.30 3.32
C ALA A 30 1.25 3.17 2.64
N LEU A 31 1.92 4.29 2.35
CA LEU A 31 3.23 4.29 1.70
C LEU A 31 4.32 3.68 2.59
N THR A 32 4.26 3.94 3.89
CA THR A 32 5.19 3.34 4.86
C THR A 32 5.01 1.83 4.89
N SER A 33 3.77 1.33 4.97
CA SER A 33 3.48 -0.11 4.94
C SER A 33 4.03 -0.77 3.68
N MET A 34 3.76 -0.19 2.51
CA MET A 34 4.26 -0.73 1.23
C MET A 34 5.78 -0.72 1.16
N THR A 35 6.42 0.33 1.67
CA THR A 35 7.89 0.42 1.73
C THR A 35 8.47 -0.64 2.66
N CYS A 36 7.85 -0.87 3.82
CA CYS A 36 8.27 -1.92 4.76
C CYS A 36 8.19 -3.31 4.13
N ILE A 37 7.13 -3.60 3.37
CA ILE A 37 6.99 -4.88 2.64
C ILE A 37 8.10 -5.03 1.61
N CYS A 38 8.40 -3.97 0.84
CA CYS A 38 9.51 -3.98 -0.12
C CYS A 38 10.85 -4.26 0.58
N LEU A 39 11.14 -3.52 1.65
CA LEU A 39 12.37 -3.70 2.44
C LEU A 39 12.45 -5.09 3.04
N ALA A 40 11.35 -5.65 3.55
CA ALA A 40 11.30 -7.00 4.08
C ALA A 40 11.61 -8.06 3.00
N THR A 41 11.08 -7.90 1.79
CA THR A 41 11.38 -8.83 0.68
C THR A 41 12.84 -8.73 0.21
N ILE A 42 13.42 -7.52 0.22
CA ILE A 42 14.84 -7.29 -0.09
C ILE A 42 15.73 -7.89 1.00
N ASP A 43 15.38 -7.67 2.27
CA ASP A 43 16.10 -8.23 3.42
C ASP A 43 16.09 -9.76 3.36
N GLN A 44 14.95 -10.36 3.02
CA GLN A 44 14.83 -11.81 2.85
C GLN A 44 15.68 -12.34 1.70
N TYR A 45 15.78 -11.59 0.60
CA TYR A 45 16.69 -11.94 -0.49
C TYR A 45 18.16 -11.96 -0.01
N PHE A 46 18.60 -10.93 0.73
CA PHE A 46 19.95 -10.88 1.26
C PHE A 46 20.24 -11.96 2.30
N ALA A 47 19.27 -12.26 3.17
CA ALA A 47 19.37 -13.34 4.15
C ALA A 47 19.55 -14.71 3.50
N THR A 48 18.86 -14.94 2.38
CA THR A 48 18.90 -16.21 1.64
C THR A 48 20.06 -16.30 0.63
N CYS A 49 20.82 -15.23 0.41
CA CYS A 49 21.96 -15.27 -0.51
C CYS A 49 23.06 -16.22 -0.04
N SER A 50 23.69 -16.93 -0.97
CA SER A 50 24.77 -17.90 -0.66
C SER A 50 26.10 -17.25 -0.25
N ARG A 51 26.31 -15.97 -0.59
CA ARG A 51 27.54 -15.24 -0.31
C ARG A 51 27.42 -14.44 1.00
N GLN A 52 28.33 -14.70 1.93
CA GLN A 52 28.38 -14.04 3.25
C GLN A 52 28.37 -12.51 3.19
N ARG A 53 29.00 -11.91 2.17
CA ARG A 53 29.06 -10.46 1.98
C ARG A 53 27.67 -9.84 1.78
N TRP A 54 26.76 -10.53 1.10
CA TRP A 54 25.38 -10.06 0.92
C TRP A 54 24.55 -10.27 2.19
N GLN A 55 24.75 -11.39 2.89
CA GLN A 55 24.08 -11.65 4.17
C GLN A 55 24.39 -10.60 5.24
N GLN A 56 25.58 -9.99 5.23
CA GLN A 56 25.94 -8.91 6.17
C GLN A 56 25.03 -7.67 6.06
N TRP A 57 24.36 -7.48 4.92
CA TRP A 57 23.39 -6.39 4.74
C TRP A 57 22.06 -6.66 5.46
N CYS A 58 21.75 -7.93 5.75
CA CYS A 58 20.64 -8.34 6.59
C CYS A 58 20.98 -8.06 8.06
N ASN A 59 20.90 -6.78 8.46
CA ASN A 59 21.23 -6.31 9.79
C ASN A 59 20.09 -5.47 10.36
N ILE A 60 19.61 -5.84 11.55
CA ILE A 60 18.51 -5.15 12.24
C ILE A 60 18.78 -3.65 12.46
N LYS A 61 20.04 -3.24 12.67
CA LYS A 61 20.42 -1.83 12.82
C LYS A 61 20.26 -1.07 11.50
N LEU A 62 20.61 -1.70 10.38
CA LEU A 62 20.45 -1.13 9.05
C LEU A 62 18.96 -1.05 8.68
N ALA A 63 18.21 -2.14 8.89
CA ALA A 63 16.77 -2.18 8.65
C ALA A 63 16.05 -1.05 9.41
N ARG A 64 16.33 -0.88 10.71
CA ARG A 64 15.75 0.22 11.51
C ARG A 64 16.11 1.59 10.97
N ARG A 65 17.38 1.79 10.56
CA ARG A 65 17.83 3.08 10.00
C ARG A 65 17.14 3.38 8.68
N LEU A 66 17.00 2.40 7.79
CA LEU A 66 16.29 2.53 6.51
C LEU A 66 14.81 2.86 6.71
N VAL A 67 14.11 2.11 7.57
CA VAL A 67 12.70 2.37 7.87
C VAL A 67 12.49 3.78 8.41
N LEU A 68 13.32 4.24 9.35
CA LEU A 68 13.24 5.61 9.88
C LEU A 68 13.47 6.67 8.79
N ILE A 69 14.46 6.48 7.92
CA ILE A 69 14.72 7.39 6.79
C ILE A 69 13.49 7.48 5.88
N PHE A 70 12.89 6.34 5.50
CA PHE A 70 11.70 6.33 4.66
C PHE A 70 10.48 6.96 5.35
N ILE A 71 10.29 6.76 6.66
CA ILE A 71 9.22 7.43 7.41
C ILE A 71 9.38 8.95 7.30
N PHE A 72 10.58 9.50 7.52
CA PHE A 72 10.81 10.94 7.36
C PHE A 72 10.55 11.42 5.93
N ILE A 73 11.00 10.66 4.93
CA ILE A 73 10.73 10.96 3.52
C ILE A 73 9.22 11.03 3.29
N TRP A 74 8.43 10.05 3.77
CA TRP A 74 6.99 10.03 3.59
C TRP A 74 6.27 11.14 4.35
N LEU A 75 6.72 11.49 5.56
CA LEU A 75 6.14 12.60 6.33
C LEU A 75 6.28 13.93 5.58
N ILE A 76 7.47 14.19 5.01
CA ILE A 76 7.75 15.41 4.25
C ILE A 76 7.03 15.37 2.89
N HIS A 77 7.07 14.23 2.21
CA HIS A 77 6.46 14.06 0.90
C HIS A 77 4.97 14.36 0.87
N ASN A 78 4.25 14.02 1.95
CA ASN A 78 2.80 14.18 2.03
C ASN A 78 2.35 15.56 2.55
N ILE A 79 3.25 16.49 2.88
CA ILE A 79 2.90 17.87 3.29
C ILE A 79 1.91 18.56 2.32
N PRO A 80 2.01 18.40 0.98
CA PRO A 80 1.05 19.00 0.05
C PRO A 80 -0.42 18.66 0.30
N TYR A 81 -0.73 17.55 0.97
CA TYR A 81 -2.10 17.23 1.39
C TYR A 81 -2.70 18.30 2.32
N PHE A 82 -1.89 18.95 3.17
CA PHE A 82 -2.38 20.04 4.02
C PHE A 82 -2.66 21.34 3.24
N ILE A 83 -2.05 21.50 2.06
CA ILE A 83 -2.16 22.72 1.25
C ILE A 83 -3.35 22.61 0.29
N TYR A 84 -3.45 21.49 -0.43
CA TYR A 84 -4.37 21.37 -1.57
C TYR A 84 -5.72 20.70 -1.28
N PHE A 85 -5.91 20.10 -0.11
CA PHE A 85 -7.23 19.61 0.29
C PHE A 85 -8.06 20.74 0.89
N ASP A 86 -9.31 20.88 0.48
CA ASP A 86 -10.23 21.85 1.07
C ASP A 86 -11.68 21.35 1.04
N TYR A 87 -12.55 22.09 1.73
CA TYR A 87 -13.98 21.85 1.69
C TYR A 87 -14.62 22.44 0.45
N VAL A 88 -15.39 21.60 -0.23
CA VAL A 88 -16.26 22.00 -1.33
C VAL A 88 -17.68 21.58 -0.97
N VAL A 89 -18.60 22.54 -1.00
CA VAL A 89 -20.02 22.28 -0.81
C VAL A 89 -20.60 21.90 -2.17
N SER A 90 -21.15 20.70 -2.27
CA SER A 90 -21.82 20.26 -3.48
C SER A 90 -23.12 21.05 -3.68
N ILE A 91 -23.22 21.78 -4.80
CA ILE A 91 -24.37 22.62 -5.14
C ILE A 91 -25.66 21.79 -5.28
N THR A 92 -25.54 20.52 -5.68
CA THR A 92 -26.68 19.63 -5.94
C THR A 92 -27.20 18.88 -4.72
N THR A 93 -26.36 18.68 -3.70
CA THR A 93 -26.71 17.86 -2.52
C THR A 93 -26.57 18.59 -1.19
N GLY A 94 -26.03 19.81 -1.19
CA GLY A 94 -25.75 20.60 0.01
C GLY A 94 -24.71 19.96 0.94
N LYS A 95 -24.07 18.85 0.52
CA LYS A 95 -23.10 18.12 1.34
C LYS A 95 -21.71 18.74 1.19
N THR A 96 -21.07 19.00 2.32
CA THR A 96 -19.65 19.37 2.39
C THR A 96 -18.81 18.11 2.20
N THR A 97 -18.06 18.05 1.11
CA THR A 97 -17.05 17.02 0.87
C THR A 97 -15.67 17.65 0.89
N CYS A 98 -14.69 16.85 1.29
CA CYS A 98 -13.32 17.30 1.29
C CYS A 98 -12.60 16.72 0.09
N VAL A 99 -12.13 17.61 -0.78
CA VAL A 99 -11.62 17.24 -2.10
C VAL A 99 -10.33 17.99 -2.41
N VAL A 100 -9.59 17.48 -3.37
CA VAL A 100 -8.41 18.16 -3.90
C VAL A 100 -8.87 19.34 -4.77
N THR A 101 -8.38 20.54 -4.46
CA THR A 101 -8.74 21.77 -5.18
C THR A 101 -7.91 21.96 -6.46
N SER A 102 -6.65 21.54 -6.45
CA SER A 102 -5.73 21.68 -7.59
C SER A 102 -5.79 20.46 -8.52
N LYS A 103 -6.17 20.67 -9.78
CA LYS A 103 -6.21 19.60 -10.80
C LYS A 103 -4.84 18.93 -11.01
N ILE A 104 -3.76 19.70 -10.95
CA ILE A 104 -2.39 19.19 -11.12
C ILE A 104 -2.05 18.26 -9.95
N PHE A 105 -2.36 18.68 -8.72
CA PHE A 105 -2.12 17.85 -7.54
C PHE A 105 -3.00 16.61 -7.53
N GLN A 106 -4.25 16.72 -8.00
CA GLN A 106 -5.14 15.57 -8.14
C GLN A 106 -4.56 14.52 -9.09
N GLN A 107 -4.05 14.92 -10.26
CA GLN A 107 -3.37 14.02 -11.19
C GLN A 107 -2.12 13.39 -10.55
N TYR A 108 -1.34 14.19 -9.82
CA TYR A 108 -0.16 13.71 -9.12
C TYR A 108 -0.49 12.63 -8.07
N VAL A 109 -1.53 12.86 -7.26
CA VAL A 109 -2.01 11.90 -6.26
C VAL A 109 -2.51 10.63 -6.94
N THR A 110 -3.34 10.75 -7.99
CA THR A 110 -3.93 9.59 -8.67
C THR A 110 -2.88 8.72 -9.37
N TYR A 111 -2.03 9.32 -10.21
CA TYR A 111 -1.09 8.56 -11.03
C TYR A 111 0.26 8.35 -10.33
N GLY A 112 0.84 9.41 -9.77
CA GLY A 112 2.16 9.35 -9.13
C GLY A 112 2.12 8.58 -7.81
N ILE A 113 1.23 9.00 -6.90
CA ILE A 113 1.22 8.43 -5.54
C ILE A 113 0.46 7.10 -5.50
N ILE A 114 -0.82 7.08 -5.87
CA ILE A 114 -1.68 5.91 -5.68
C ILE A 114 -1.28 4.77 -6.61
N LEU A 115 -1.08 5.06 -7.90
CA LEU A 115 -0.86 4.04 -8.91
C LEU A 115 0.61 3.60 -8.98
N ILE A 116 1.55 4.54 -9.11
CA ILE A 116 2.97 4.21 -9.23
C ILE A 116 3.56 3.83 -7.87
N LEU A 117 3.60 4.76 -6.90
CA LEU A 117 4.27 4.53 -5.62
C LEU A 117 3.52 3.56 -4.70
N GLY A 118 2.19 3.58 -4.73
CA GLY A 118 1.35 2.79 -3.84
C GLY A 118 1.08 1.36 -4.31
N LYS A 119 1.20 1.08 -5.62
CA LYS A 119 0.81 -0.22 -6.19
C LYS A 119 1.87 -0.81 -7.11
N LEU A 120 2.14 -0.19 -8.26
CA LEU A 120 3.01 -0.77 -9.29
C LEU A 120 4.44 -0.98 -8.79
N LEU A 121 5.06 0.06 -8.22
CA LEU A 121 6.45 -0.02 -7.77
C LEU A 121 6.63 -1.07 -6.65
N PRO A 122 5.80 -1.10 -5.58
CA PRO A 122 5.85 -2.15 -4.58
C PRO A 122 5.66 -3.56 -5.15
N ILE A 123 4.69 -3.75 -6.04
CA ILE A 123 4.44 -5.06 -6.67
C ILE A 123 5.67 -5.50 -7.48
N CYS A 124 6.24 -4.62 -8.31
CA CYS A 124 7.41 -4.96 -9.12
C CYS A 124 8.61 -5.35 -8.25
N ILE A 125 8.90 -4.59 -7.20
CA ILE A 125 10.01 -4.86 -6.28
C ILE A 125 9.77 -6.19 -5.55
N THR A 126 8.60 -6.37 -4.96
CA THR A 126 8.28 -7.55 -4.14
C THR A 126 8.21 -8.83 -4.97
N LEU A 127 7.69 -8.78 -6.20
CA LEU A 127 7.74 -9.91 -7.14
C LEU A 127 9.17 -10.26 -7.56
N PHE A 128 9.97 -9.25 -7.91
CA PHE A 128 11.34 -9.48 -8.34
C PHE A 128 12.19 -10.10 -7.23
N PHE A 129 12.23 -9.46 -6.05
CA PHE A 129 13.01 -9.98 -4.92
C PHE A 129 12.38 -11.23 -4.31
N GLY A 130 11.05 -11.36 -4.31
CA GLY A 130 10.36 -12.58 -3.88
C GLY A 130 10.72 -13.78 -4.75
N PHE A 131 10.77 -13.61 -6.08
CA PHE A 131 11.19 -14.66 -7.01
C PHE A 131 12.67 -15.05 -6.81
N LEU A 132 13.56 -14.06 -6.65
CA LEU A 132 14.97 -14.33 -6.36
C LEU A 132 15.16 -15.07 -5.03
N THR A 133 14.41 -14.66 -4.01
CA THR A 133 14.38 -15.32 -2.70
C THR A 133 13.91 -16.77 -2.82
N TYR A 134 12.85 -17.02 -3.57
CA TYR A 134 12.35 -18.38 -3.82
C TYR A 134 13.43 -19.27 -4.44
N ARG A 135 14.12 -18.77 -5.48
CA ARG A 135 15.25 -19.49 -6.09
C ARG A 135 16.36 -19.80 -5.09
N ASN A 136 16.77 -18.82 -4.30
CA ASN A 136 17.80 -18.99 -3.29
C ASN A 136 17.42 -20.06 -2.24
N VAL A 137 16.16 -20.09 -1.79
CA VAL A 137 15.70 -21.09 -0.80
C VAL A 137 15.73 -22.50 -1.35
N GLN A 138 15.35 -22.69 -2.62
CA GLN A 138 15.45 -24.00 -3.28
C GLN A 138 16.90 -24.50 -3.28
N GLU A 139 17.87 -23.60 -3.51
CA GLU A 139 19.30 -23.92 -3.47
C GLU A 139 19.85 -24.15 -2.04
N ILE A 140 19.38 -23.39 -1.03
CA ILE A 140 19.78 -23.54 0.38
C ILE A 140 19.35 -24.89 0.95
N SER A 141 18.26 -25.49 0.45
CA SER A 141 17.76 -26.77 0.95
C SER A 141 18.82 -27.89 0.93
N TYR A 142 19.80 -27.77 0.04
CA TYR A 142 20.91 -28.70 -0.15
C TYR A 142 22.16 -28.42 0.72
N ARG A 143 22.16 -27.36 1.56
CA ARG A 143 23.34 -26.94 2.34
C ARG A 143 23.22 -27.27 3.84
N THR A 144 24.34 -27.65 4.45
CA THR A 144 24.49 -28.04 5.86
C THR A 144 24.51 -26.83 6.80
N LEU A 145 23.35 -26.17 6.98
CA LEU A 145 23.15 -25.20 8.07
C LEU A 145 22.58 -25.89 9.31
N PRO A 146 22.87 -25.40 10.53
CA PRO A 146 22.27 -25.93 11.75
C PRO A 146 20.74 -25.89 11.66
N LEU A 147 20.11 -27.03 11.94
CA LEU A 147 18.70 -27.31 11.66
C LEU A 147 17.73 -26.27 12.24
N VAL A 148 17.99 -25.79 13.46
CA VAL A 148 17.12 -24.83 14.17
C VAL A 148 17.07 -23.47 13.46
N ARG A 149 18.23 -22.94 13.05
CA ARG A 149 18.30 -21.63 12.38
C ARG A 149 17.71 -21.70 10.97
N ARG A 150 17.94 -22.82 10.29
CA ARG A 150 17.37 -23.11 8.97
C ARG A 150 15.85 -23.10 8.98
N GLU A 151 15.22 -23.72 9.98
CA GLU A 151 13.76 -23.79 10.03
C GLU A 151 13.11 -22.43 10.30
N LEU A 152 13.72 -21.60 11.16
CA LEU A 152 13.24 -20.25 11.44
C LEU A 152 13.35 -19.33 10.20
N ASP A 153 14.51 -19.36 9.51
CA ASP A 153 14.71 -18.59 8.28
C ASP A 153 13.76 -19.06 7.16
N LYS A 154 13.50 -20.38 7.08
CA LYS A 154 12.54 -20.96 6.13
C LYS A 154 11.12 -20.52 6.44
N GLN A 155 10.67 -20.58 7.70
CA GLN A 155 9.35 -20.12 8.11
C GLN A 155 9.14 -18.65 7.78
N LEU A 156 10.12 -17.80 8.08
CA LEU A 156 10.06 -16.38 7.78
C LEU A 156 10.07 -16.12 6.26
N THR A 157 10.84 -16.89 5.49
CA THR A 157 10.81 -16.79 4.02
C THR A 157 9.46 -17.19 3.44
N VAL A 158 8.88 -18.30 3.92
CA VAL A 158 7.58 -18.81 3.47
C VAL A 158 6.49 -17.79 3.81
N MET A 159 6.53 -17.20 5.00
CA MET A 159 5.62 -16.13 5.39
C MET A 159 5.71 -14.95 4.41
N VAL A 160 6.91 -14.44 4.13
CA VAL A 160 7.10 -13.32 3.18
C VAL A 160 6.60 -13.68 1.78
N LEU A 161 6.88 -14.89 1.30
CA LEU A 161 6.43 -15.33 -0.03
C LEU A 161 4.90 -15.42 -0.13
N VAL A 162 4.24 -15.93 0.90
CA VAL A 162 2.77 -15.93 1.00
C VAL A 162 2.22 -14.50 0.97
N VAL A 163 2.85 -13.57 1.69
CA VAL A 163 2.48 -12.15 1.69
C VAL A 163 2.63 -11.54 0.29
N VAL A 164 3.69 -11.86 -0.46
CA VAL A 164 3.88 -11.37 -1.84
C VAL A 164 2.80 -11.90 -2.78
N VAL A 165 2.52 -13.20 -2.72
CA VAL A 165 1.47 -13.84 -3.55
C VAL A 165 0.11 -13.23 -3.23
N PHE A 166 -0.23 -13.10 -1.95
CA PHE A 166 -1.48 -12.51 -1.51
C PHE A 166 -1.59 -11.03 -1.89
N ALA A 167 -0.52 -10.25 -1.74
CA ALA A 167 -0.47 -8.86 -2.17
C ALA A 167 -0.71 -8.73 -3.68
N PHE A 168 -0.12 -9.61 -4.49
CA PHE A 168 -0.33 -9.60 -5.93
C PHE A 168 -1.81 -9.82 -6.30
N PHE A 169 -2.43 -10.87 -5.76
CA PHE A 169 -3.83 -11.20 -6.07
C PHE A 169 -4.85 -10.19 -5.51
N THR A 170 -4.52 -9.48 -4.44
CA THR A 170 -5.42 -8.48 -3.83
C THR A 170 -5.23 -7.08 -4.41
N VAL A 171 -4.00 -6.64 -4.67
CA VAL A 171 -3.68 -5.29 -5.14
C VAL A 171 -3.87 -5.16 -6.66
N MET A 172 -3.51 -6.18 -7.44
CA MET A 172 -3.57 -6.10 -8.91
C MET A 172 -5.00 -5.87 -9.45
N PRO A 173 -6.05 -6.59 -9.01
CA PRO A 173 -7.41 -6.35 -9.50
C PRO A 173 -7.90 -4.94 -9.17
N TYR A 174 -7.61 -4.45 -7.96
CA TYR A 174 -7.97 -3.09 -7.56
C TYR A 174 -7.22 -2.04 -8.38
N ALA A 175 -5.93 -2.24 -8.64
CA ALA A 175 -5.14 -1.35 -9.51
C ALA A 175 -5.74 -1.27 -10.91
N PHE A 176 -6.11 -2.41 -11.49
CA PHE A 176 -6.67 -2.51 -12.83
C PHE A 176 -8.03 -1.82 -12.94
N VAL A 177 -8.99 -2.13 -12.05
CA VAL A 177 -10.31 -1.49 -12.05
C VAL A 177 -10.20 0.01 -11.82
N TYR A 178 -9.30 0.43 -10.92
CA TYR A 178 -9.06 1.85 -10.66
C TYR A 178 -8.51 2.58 -11.90
N MET A 179 -7.65 1.95 -12.69
CA MET A 179 -7.18 2.51 -13.96
C MET A 179 -8.31 2.66 -14.98
N LEU A 180 -9.19 1.66 -15.10
CA LEU A 180 -10.34 1.73 -16.00
C LEU A 180 -11.27 2.90 -15.66
N LEU A 181 -11.48 3.18 -14.36
CA LEU A 181 -12.26 4.34 -13.91
C LEU A 181 -11.65 5.70 -14.27
N GLN A 182 -10.36 5.77 -14.62
CA GLN A 182 -9.73 7.02 -15.06
C GLN A 182 -9.79 7.24 -16.58
N ILE A 183 -10.26 6.26 -17.36
CA ILE A 183 -10.35 6.35 -18.81
C ILE A 183 -11.72 6.94 -19.18
N PRO A 184 -11.77 8.12 -19.83
CA PRO A 184 -13.03 8.80 -20.14
C PRO A 184 -14.03 7.93 -20.91
N SER A 185 -13.52 7.10 -21.83
CA SER A 185 -14.29 6.19 -22.69
C SER A 185 -15.19 5.22 -21.92
N PHE A 186 -14.78 4.80 -20.71
CA PHE A 186 -15.54 3.89 -19.86
C PHE A 186 -16.42 4.64 -18.83
N THR A 187 -16.35 5.97 -18.80
CA THR A 187 -17.09 6.82 -17.87
C THR A 187 -18.23 7.61 -18.49
N THR A 188 -18.46 7.45 -19.79
CA THR A 188 -19.54 8.12 -20.53
C THR A 188 -20.90 7.46 -20.28
N ASP A 189 -20.94 6.14 -20.19
CA ASP A 189 -22.17 5.38 -19.94
C ASP A 189 -22.39 5.16 -18.42
N PRO A 190 -23.50 5.67 -17.84
CA PRO A 190 -23.78 5.52 -16.42
C PRO A 190 -23.92 4.06 -15.96
N PHE A 191 -24.35 3.14 -16.83
CA PHE A 191 -24.44 1.72 -16.47
C PHE A 191 -23.05 1.10 -16.30
N THR A 192 -22.15 1.34 -17.25
CA THR A 192 -20.75 0.93 -17.17
C THR A 192 -20.04 1.52 -15.93
N VAL A 193 -20.30 2.80 -15.61
CA VAL A 193 -19.76 3.44 -14.40
C VAL A 193 -20.22 2.73 -13.13
N ALA A 194 -21.50 2.40 -13.01
CA ALA A 194 -22.04 1.71 -11.84
C ALA A 194 -21.40 0.33 -11.66
N GLN A 195 -21.19 -0.42 -12.75
CA GLN A 195 -20.49 -1.71 -12.72
C GLN A 195 -19.03 -1.58 -12.25
N LEU A 196 -18.30 -0.60 -12.79
CA LEU A 196 -16.91 -0.35 -12.41
C LEU A 196 -16.78 0.14 -10.95
N GLN A 197 -17.72 0.95 -10.46
CA GLN A 197 -17.76 1.38 -9.06
C GLN A 197 -18.04 0.21 -8.12
N PHE A 198 -18.96 -0.70 -8.50
CA PHE A 198 -19.20 -1.93 -7.75
C PHE A 198 -17.96 -2.82 -7.71
N ALA A 199 -17.33 -3.07 -8.86
CA ALA A 199 -16.09 -3.83 -8.96
C ALA A 199 -14.95 -3.17 -8.15
N SER A 200 -14.84 -1.85 -8.17
CA SER A 200 -13.86 -1.10 -7.37
C SER A 200 -14.12 -1.27 -5.88
N THR A 201 -15.38 -1.28 -5.45
CA THR A 201 -15.74 -1.46 -4.04
C THR A 201 -15.42 -2.88 -3.58
N LEU A 202 -15.76 -3.89 -4.38
CA LEU A 202 -15.47 -5.29 -4.11
C LEU A 202 -13.95 -5.56 -4.05
N THR A 203 -13.20 -5.06 -5.01
CA THR A 203 -11.74 -5.22 -5.02
C THR A 203 -11.08 -4.44 -3.88
N LEU A 204 -11.64 -3.30 -3.47
CA LEU A 204 -11.19 -2.56 -2.30
C LEU A 204 -11.46 -3.31 -0.99
N THR A 205 -12.60 -4.00 -0.83
CA THR A 205 -12.84 -4.82 0.37
C THR A 205 -11.90 -6.02 0.43
N ILE A 206 -11.62 -6.64 -0.71
CA ILE A 206 -10.60 -7.69 -0.83
C ILE A 206 -9.21 -7.15 -0.47
N LEU A 207 -8.87 -5.94 -0.93
CA LEU A 207 -7.63 -5.26 -0.52
C LEU A 207 -7.59 -5.00 0.99
N TYR A 208 -8.70 -4.64 1.64
CA TYR A 208 -8.70 -4.46 3.09
C TYR A 208 -8.48 -5.77 3.87
N MET A 209 -8.80 -6.93 3.30
CA MET A 209 -8.41 -8.22 3.90
C MET A 209 -6.88 -8.38 3.99
N TYR A 210 -6.12 -7.74 3.09
CA TYR A 210 -4.66 -7.66 3.19
C TYR A 210 -4.17 -6.99 4.47
N PHE A 211 -4.92 -6.01 4.97
CA PHE A 211 -4.60 -5.27 6.19
C PHE A 211 -5.28 -5.84 7.44
N ALA A 212 -6.12 -6.87 7.30
CA ALA A 212 -6.78 -7.52 8.43
C ALA A 212 -5.80 -8.45 9.15
N VAL A 213 -5.10 -7.90 10.14
CA VAL A 213 -4.25 -8.69 11.04
C VAL A 213 -5.12 -9.29 12.15
N SER A 214 -5.10 -10.61 12.27
CA SER A 214 -5.59 -11.31 13.47
C SER A 214 -4.61 -11.05 14.61
N ILE A 215 -5.03 -10.30 15.63
CA ILE A 215 -4.32 -10.23 16.91
C ILE A 215 -4.79 -11.45 17.71
N THR A 216 -4.09 -12.57 17.54
CA THR A 216 -4.30 -13.82 18.29
C THR A 216 -2.96 -14.42 18.64
#